data_AF-A0A433E213-F1
#
_entry.id   AF-A0A433E213-F1
#
_cell.length_a   1.000
_cell.length_b   1.000
_cell.length_c   1.000
_cell.angle_alpha   90.00
_cell.angle_beta   90.00
_cell.angle_gamma   90.00
#
_symmetry.space_group_name_H-M   'P 1'
#
loop_
_entity.id
_entity.type
_entity.pdbx_description
1 polymer ?
#
loop_
_entity_poly.entity_id
_entity_poly.type
_entity_poly.pdbx_seq_one_letter_code
_entity_poly.pdbx_strand_id
1 'polypeptide(L)'
;MNTPSITALPDIELKSPGAGLITLDPVRTALLRGLDDLLTGLAAQLSAPEVVGPPLLSVDGLARLDFFRNFPHLGVSAGRFGPDALDGLASGGSPQDLPLQPTGHVLPSATCYGLLLSLEGEDVGDDGLRLSAVGRCFRNETHYDGLRRLWGFHMREVLYLGTKDGATEHQARGGEFVQEVAGRLGLTLTRAAADDPFYDNGGSRARLMALDPVKYEYSAPDGTAIASVNRHRNFFGERLGIRAGSHGPAYSSCVAFGVERWVHAMILAHGTAEQALERLRAAVTGS
;
A
#
# COMPACT_ATOMS: atom_id res chain seq x y z
N MET A 1 27.62 -1.69 -5.46
CA MET A 1 26.95 -0.37 -5.49
C MET A 1 27.52 0.48 -4.38
N ASN A 2 28.04 1.68 -4.67
CA ASN A 2 28.51 2.60 -3.62
C ASN A 2 27.31 3.00 -2.76
N THR A 3 27.33 2.68 -1.47
CA THR A 3 26.34 3.19 -0.52
C THR A 3 26.45 4.71 -0.54
N PRO A 4 25.42 5.46 -0.98
CA PRO A 4 25.49 6.92 -0.93
C PRO A 4 25.70 7.32 0.54
N SER A 5 26.74 8.12 0.77
CA SER A 5 26.99 8.72 2.08
C SER A 5 25.77 9.54 2.46
N ILE A 6 25.18 9.26 3.63
CA ILE A 6 24.05 10.02 4.13
C ILE A 6 24.59 11.38 4.55
N THR A 7 24.11 12.43 3.88
CA THR A 7 24.36 13.80 4.33
C THR A 7 23.61 14.03 5.63
N ALA A 8 24.34 14.34 6.71
CA ALA A 8 23.73 14.67 7.98
C ALA A 8 22.86 15.93 7.85
N LEU A 9 21.77 15.99 8.61
CA LEU A 9 21.10 17.26 8.83
C LEU A 9 22.09 18.20 9.57
N PRO A 10 22.09 19.51 9.27
CA PRO A 10 22.70 20.48 10.16
C PRO A 10 22.03 20.42 11.55
N ASP A 11 22.58 21.11 12.55
CA ASP A 11 22.04 21.18 13.92
C ASP A 11 20.67 21.90 13.98
N ILE A 12 19.65 21.26 13.39
CA ILE A 12 18.27 21.72 13.25
C ILE A 12 17.36 20.55 13.56
N GLU A 13 16.44 20.77 14.49
CA GLU A 13 15.43 19.78 14.85
C GLU A 13 14.23 19.86 13.89
N LEU A 14 13.84 18.71 13.32
CA LEU A 14 12.61 18.58 12.54
C LEU A 14 11.42 18.49 13.49
N LYS A 15 10.58 19.53 13.50
CA LYS A 15 9.35 19.54 14.31
C LYS A 15 8.30 18.58 13.75
N SER A 16 7.51 17.99 14.65
CA SER A 16 6.35 17.20 14.28
C SER A 16 5.32 18.08 13.55
N PRO A 17 4.88 17.68 12.33
CA PRO A 17 3.87 18.43 11.58
C PRO A 17 2.43 18.20 12.06
N GLY A 18 2.21 17.33 13.06
CA GLY A 18 0.89 17.05 13.64
C GLY A 18 0.48 15.57 13.58
N ALA A 19 -0.73 15.27 14.05
CA ALA A 19 -1.23 13.90 14.11
C ALA A 19 -1.34 13.26 12.71
N GLY A 20 -0.77 12.06 12.54
CA GLY A 20 -0.79 11.33 11.27
C GLY A 20 0.08 11.90 10.17
N LEU A 21 0.90 12.91 10.49
CA LEU A 21 1.85 13.53 9.58
C LEU A 21 3.26 13.30 10.12
N ILE A 22 4.22 13.06 9.24
CA ILE A 22 5.61 12.84 9.64
C ILE A 22 6.59 13.38 8.61
N THR A 23 7.68 13.96 9.11
CA THR A 23 8.89 14.29 8.34
C THR A 23 9.98 13.31 8.76
N LEU A 24 10.56 12.58 7.80
CA LEU A 24 11.67 11.67 8.07
C LEU A 24 12.99 12.44 7.95
N ASP A 25 13.85 12.31 8.97
CA ASP A 25 15.25 12.74 8.88
C ASP A 25 16.03 11.91 7.83
N PRO A 26 17.29 12.25 7.51
CA PRO A 26 18.08 11.53 6.52
C PRO A 26 18.28 10.04 6.81
N VAL A 27 18.38 9.62 8.08
CA VAL A 27 18.58 8.21 8.45
C VAL A 27 17.30 7.43 8.19
N ARG A 28 16.16 7.94 8.68
CA ARG A 28 14.84 7.33 8.42
C ARG A 28 14.46 7.36 6.95
N THR A 29 14.84 8.41 6.23
CA THR A 29 14.65 8.51 4.76
C THR A 29 15.46 7.46 4.01
N ALA A 30 16.73 7.28 4.38
CA ALA A 30 17.58 6.26 3.78
C ALA A 30 17.08 4.84 4.10
N LEU A 31 16.59 4.62 5.33
CA LEU A 31 15.98 3.36 5.74
C LEU A 31 14.70 3.08 4.94
N LEU A 32 13.80 4.07 4.77
CA LEU A 32 12.59 3.94 3.97
C LEU A 32 12.92 3.56 2.51
N ARG A 33 13.85 4.29 1.88
CA ARG A 33 14.24 4.04 0.48
C ARG A 33 14.90 2.68 0.30
N GLY A 34 15.85 2.33 1.16
CA GLY A 34 16.53 1.05 1.06
C GLY A 34 15.63 -0.15 1.36
N LEU A 35 14.62 0.01 2.23
CA LEU A 35 13.57 -0.99 2.41
C LEU A 35 12.72 -1.12 1.14
N ASP A 36 12.27 -0.02 0.55
CA ASP A 36 11.52 -0.06 -0.71
C ASP A 36 12.32 -0.76 -1.82
N ASP A 37 13.60 -0.40 -1.97
CA ASP A 37 14.53 -1.02 -2.92
C ASP A 37 14.65 -2.53 -2.68
N LEU A 38 14.84 -2.98 -1.42
CA LEU A 38 14.92 -4.40 -1.09
C LEU A 38 13.62 -5.14 -1.41
N LEU A 39 12.46 -4.51 -1.17
CA LEU A 39 11.14 -5.08 -1.42
C LEU A 39 10.82 -5.22 -2.92
N THR A 40 11.48 -4.45 -3.80
CA THR A 40 11.40 -4.67 -5.26
C THR A 40 11.91 -6.06 -5.68
N GLY A 41 12.67 -6.74 -4.82
CA GLY A 41 13.13 -8.11 -5.04
C GLY A 41 12.02 -9.10 -5.39
N LEU A 42 10.80 -8.93 -4.86
CA LEU A 42 9.66 -9.78 -5.23
C LEU A 42 9.27 -9.57 -6.70
N ALA A 43 9.22 -8.32 -7.13
CA ALA A 43 8.89 -7.98 -8.51
C ALA A 43 9.93 -8.58 -9.47
N ALA A 44 11.22 -8.50 -9.11
CA ALA A 44 12.30 -9.15 -9.87
C ALA A 44 12.16 -10.68 -9.93
N GLN A 45 11.88 -11.34 -8.79
CA GLN A 45 11.69 -12.79 -8.73
C GLN A 45 10.48 -13.28 -9.55
N LEU A 46 9.47 -12.44 -9.71
CA LEU A 46 8.22 -12.77 -10.41
C LEU A 46 8.14 -12.17 -11.82
N SER A 47 9.21 -11.55 -12.31
CA SER A 47 9.25 -10.84 -13.59
C SER A 47 8.10 -9.82 -13.74
N ALA A 48 7.77 -9.11 -12.66
CA ALA A 48 6.72 -8.11 -12.63
C ALA A 48 7.31 -6.72 -12.99
N PRO A 49 7.06 -6.19 -14.20
CA PRO A 49 7.53 -4.86 -14.58
C PRO A 49 6.95 -3.78 -13.66
N GLU A 50 7.77 -2.76 -13.38
CA GLU A 50 7.38 -1.62 -12.57
C GLU A 50 6.65 -0.56 -13.39
N VAL A 51 5.55 -0.06 -12.85
CA VAL A 51 4.72 1.00 -13.43
C VAL A 51 4.39 2.05 -12.38
N VAL A 52 4.01 3.24 -12.83
CA VAL A 52 3.57 4.34 -11.95
C VAL A 52 2.08 4.54 -12.12
N GLY A 53 1.34 4.37 -11.01
CA GLY A 53 -0.10 4.59 -10.97
C GLY A 53 -0.47 6.08 -10.94
N PRO A 54 -1.74 6.42 -11.22
CA PRO A 54 -2.23 7.79 -11.14
C PRO A 54 -2.22 8.32 -9.69
N PRO A 55 -1.98 9.61 -9.47
CA PRO A 55 -1.93 10.21 -8.13
C PRO A 55 -3.32 10.43 -7.50
N LEU A 56 -4.38 10.31 -8.29
CA LEU A 56 -5.78 10.43 -7.91
C LEU A 56 -6.60 9.37 -8.64
N LEU A 57 -7.69 8.94 -8.02
CA LEU A 57 -8.63 7.97 -8.60
C LEU A 57 -10.00 8.64 -8.80
N SER A 58 -10.69 8.29 -9.87
CA SER A 58 -12.05 8.79 -10.10
C SER A 58 -13.03 8.15 -9.11
N VAL A 59 -14.00 8.95 -8.66
CA VAL A 59 -15.11 8.45 -7.80
C VAL A 59 -15.86 7.34 -8.52
N ASP A 60 -16.16 7.50 -9.81
CA ASP A 60 -16.89 6.50 -10.59
C ASP A 60 -16.12 5.18 -10.70
N GLY A 61 -14.80 5.25 -10.92
CA GLY A 61 -13.93 4.07 -10.97
C GLY A 61 -13.93 3.32 -9.64
N LEU A 62 -13.75 4.04 -8.52
CA LEU A 62 -13.81 3.43 -7.19
C LEU A 62 -15.20 2.88 -6.83
N ALA A 63 -16.27 3.53 -7.27
CA ALA A 63 -17.63 3.05 -7.04
C ALA A 63 -17.88 1.71 -7.72
N ARG A 64 -17.37 1.51 -8.94
CA ARG A 64 -17.43 0.21 -9.65
C ARG A 64 -16.69 -0.90 -8.93
N LEU A 65 -15.65 -0.56 -8.17
CA LEU A 65 -14.88 -1.48 -7.33
C LEU A 65 -15.51 -1.71 -5.96
N ASP A 66 -16.75 -1.26 -5.75
CA ASP A 66 -17.45 -1.27 -4.47
C ASP A 66 -16.65 -0.62 -3.32
N PHE A 67 -15.72 0.29 -3.63
CA PHE A 67 -14.87 0.91 -2.62
C PHE A 67 -15.72 1.60 -1.54
N PHE A 68 -16.72 2.39 -1.93
CA PHE A 68 -17.58 3.10 -0.98
C PHE A 68 -18.59 2.20 -0.26
N ARG A 69 -18.82 0.97 -0.73
CA ARG A 69 -19.60 -0.02 0.03
C ARG A 69 -18.75 -0.68 1.10
N ASN A 70 -17.47 -0.93 0.79
CA ASN A 70 -16.56 -1.67 1.65
C ASN A 70 -15.81 -0.76 2.65
N PHE A 71 -15.34 0.41 2.21
CA PHE A 71 -14.43 1.29 2.93
C PHE A 71 -14.82 2.78 2.87
N PRO A 72 -16.11 3.16 2.99
CA PRO A 72 -16.54 4.57 2.89
C PRO A 72 -15.83 5.48 3.91
N HIS A 73 -15.49 4.95 5.07
CA HIS A 73 -14.82 5.68 6.13
C HIS A 73 -13.34 6.00 5.82
N LEU A 74 -12.68 5.26 4.94
CA LEU A 74 -11.25 5.44 4.62
C LEU A 74 -10.99 6.47 3.52
N GLY A 75 -11.98 6.77 2.67
CA GLY A 75 -11.81 7.63 1.51
C GLY A 75 -11.47 9.08 1.88
N VAL A 76 -10.48 9.67 1.21
CA VAL A 76 -10.14 11.10 1.30
C VAL A 76 -10.47 11.76 -0.04
N SER A 77 -11.54 12.56 -0.09
CA SER A 77 -11.95 13.23 -1.33
C SER A 77 -11.06 14.43 -1.63
N ALA A 78 -10.66 14.60 -2.89
CA ALA A 78 -10.02 15.81 -3.36
C ALA A 78 -11.08 16.92 -3.54
N GLY A 79 -10.99 17.96 -2.72
CA GLY A 79 -11.88 19.12 -2.76
C GLY A 79 -11.19 20.36 -3.33
N ARG A 80 -11.97 21.30 -3.87
CA ARG A 80 -11.54 22.63 -4.28
C ARG A 80 -12.39 23.72 -3.63
N PHE A 81 -11.84 24.90 -3.42
CA PHE A 81 -12.66 26.06 -3.03
C PHE A 81 -13.53 26.53 -4.21
N GLY A 82 -14.76 26.94 -3.91
CA GLY A 82 -15.65 27.55 -4.89
C GLY A 82 -15.20 28.97 -5.26
N PRO A 83 -15.66 29.54 -6.40
CA PRO A 83 -15.30 30.89 -6.84
C PRO A 83 -15.51 31.96 -5.76
N ASP A 84 -16.61 31.86 -5.00
CA ASP A 84 -16.99 32.83 -3.97
C ASP A 84 -16.01 32.91 -2.79
N ALA A 85 -15.17 31.89 -2.60
CA ALA A 85 -14.15 31.86 -1.55
C ALA A 85 -12.80 32.44 -1.99
N LEU A 86 -12.55 32.60 -3.30
CA LEU A 86 -11.21 32.84 -3.84
C LEU A 86 -10.68 34.23 -3.48
N ASP A 87 -11.48 35.28 -3.61
CA ASP A 87 -11.05 36.65 -3.29
C ASP A 87 -10.71 36.81 -1.80
N GLY A 88 -11.50 36.18 -0.94
CA GLY A 88 -11.27 36.15 0.51
C GLY A 88 -9.97 35.42 0.87
N LEU A 89 -9.73 34.25 0.25
CA LEU A 89 -8.48 33.50 0.41
C LEU A 89 -7.26 34.27 -0.09
N ALA A 90 -7.37 34.87 -1.29
CA ALA A 90 -6.29 35.68 -1.88
C ALA A 90 -5.93 36.90 -1.02
N SER A 91 -6.90 37.40 -0.25
CA SER A 91 -6.72 38.52 0.69
C SER A 91 -6.21 38.08 2.08
N GLY A 92 -5.84 36.81 2.26
CA GLY A 92 -5.30 36.27 3.52
C GLY A 92 -6.34 35.66 4.46
N GLY A 93 -7.57 35.41 3.98
CA GLY A 93 -8.58 34.67 4.73
C GLY A 93 -8.17 33.23 5.04
N SER A 94 -8.65 32.70 6.16
CA SER A 94 -8.38 31.31 6.54
C SER A 94 -9.26 30.33 5.77
N PRO A 95 -8.72 29.24 5.20
CA PRO A 95 -9.50 28.20 4.54
C PRO A 95 -10.22 27.25 5.50
N GLN A 96 -9.91 27.28 6.80
CA GLN A 96 -10.22 26.20 7.76
C GLN A 96 -11.70 25.78 7.76
N ASP A 97 -12.62 26.74 7.66
CA ASP A 97 -14.06 26.50 7.74
C ASP A 97 -14.78 26.73 6.40
N LEU A 98 -14.03 26.93 5.31
CA LEU A 98 -14.61 27.18 4.00
C LEU A 98 -15.08 25.86 3.36
N PRO A 99 -16.28 25.84 2.76
CA PRO A 99 -16.79 24.64 2.12
C PRO A 99 -15.92 24.26 0.91
N LEU A 100 -15.58 22.98 0.82
CA LEU A 100 -14.93 22.39 -0.35
C LEU A 100 -15.99 21.81 -1.30
N GLN A 101 -15.81 22.05 -2.59
CA GLN A 101 -16.53 21.40 -3.67
C GLN A 101 -15.78 20.14 -4.10
N PRO A 102 -16.44 18.98 -4.22
CA PRO A 102 -15.79 17.75 -4.67
C PRO A 102 -15.32 17.88 -6.12
N THR A 103 -14.15 17.33 -6.42
CA THR A 103 -13.57 17.35 -7.78
C THR A 103 -13.91 16.11 -8.62
N GLY A 104 -14.70 15.18 -8.07
CA GLY A 104 -14.92 13.86 -8.67
C GLY A 104 -13.74 12.90 -8.51
N HIS A 105 -12.75 13.26 -7.69
CA HIS A 105 -11.55 12.47 -7.44
C HIS A 105 -11.33 12.20 -5.94
N VAL A 106 -10.63 11.10 -5.66
CA VAL A 106 -10.29 10.62 -4.32
C VAL A 106 -8.81 10.24 -4.31
N LEU A 107 -8.14 10.48 -3.19
CA LEU A 107 -6.75 10.06 -3.02
C LEU A 107 -6.69 8.52 -2.91
N PRO A 108 -5.71 7.84 -3.55
CA PRO A 108 -5.64 6.38 -3.52
C PRO A 108 -5.53 5.84 -2.08
N SER A 109 -6.31 4.83 -1.69
CA SER A 109 -6.16 4.16 -0.38
C SER A 109 -5.35 2.86 -0.43
N ALA A 110 -5.07 2.41 -1.65
CA ALA A 110 -4.22 1.28 -2.05
C ALA A 110 -3.62 1.60 -3.42
N THR A 111 -2.42 1.10 -3.70
CA THR A 111 -1.67 1.39 -4.93
C THR A 111 -2.30 0.67 -6.13
N CYS A 112 -2.80 -0.56 -5.92
CA CYS A 112 -3.33 -1.40 -7.00
C CYS A 112 -4.60 -0.87 -7.68
N TYR A 113 -5.42 -0.04 -7.02
CA TYR A 113 -6.68 0.43 -7.62
C TYR A 113 -6.48 1.19 -8.93
N GLY A 114 -5.49 2.07 -9.00
CA GLY A 114 -5.17 2.80 -10.22
C GLY A 114 -4.70 1.89 -11.36
N LEU A 115 -3.91 0.87 -11.03
CA LEU A 115 -3.44 -0.12 -12.00
C LEU A 115 -4.58 -0.98 -12.54
N LEU A 116 -5.47 -1.44 -11.65
CA LEU A 116 -6.65 -2.21 -12.03
C LEU A 116 -7.56 -1.39 -12.97
N LEU A 117 -7.84 -0.14 -12.62
CA LEU A 117 -8.65 0.75 -13.46
C LEU A 117 -8.03 1.02 -14.83
N SER A 118 -6.69 1.09 -14.93
CA SER A 118 -6.00 1.26 -16.22
C SER A 118 -6.04 0.04 -17.13
N LEU A 119 -6.42 -1.13 -16.62
CA LEU A 119 -6.51 -2.39 -17.35
C LEU A 119 -7.95 -2.76 -17.70
N GLU A 120 -8.91 -1.84 -17.50
CA GLU A 120 -10.31 -2.10 -17.78
C GLU A 120 -10.55 -2.57 -19.23
N GLY A 121 -11.29 -3.66 -19.38
CA GLY A 121 -11.64 -4.25 -20.68
C GLY A 121 -10.52 -5.05 -21.35
N GLU A 122 -9.32 -5.09 -20.76
CA GLU A 122 -8.18 -5.79 -21.32
C GLU A 122 -8.28 -7.31 -21.15
N ASP A 123 -7.58 -8.03 -22.03
CA ASP A 123 -7.30 -9.45 -21.88
C ASP A 123 -5.81 -9.64 -21.55
N VAL A 124 -5.52 -10.14 -20.35
CA VAL A 124 -4.14 -10.38 -19.87
C VAL A 124 -3.54 -11.70 -20.39
N GLY A 125 -4.26 -12.43 -21.24
CA GLY A 125 -3.82 -13.68 -21.83
C GLY A 125 -3.84 -14.87 -20.87
N ASP A 126 -3.54 -16.06 -21.41
CA ASP A 126 -3.56 -17.32 -20.64
C ASP A 126 -2.40 -17.40 -19.62
N ASP A 127 -1.28 -16.72 -19.88
CA ASP A 127 -0.13 -16.63 -18.96
C ASP A 127 -0.35 -15.62 -17.81
N GLY A 128 -1.34 -14.73 -17.97
CA GLY A 128 -1.62 -13.63 -17.06
C GLY A 128 -0.59 -12.51 -17.09
N LEU A 129 -0.83 -11.50 -16.26
CA LEU A 129 -0.02 -10.30 -16.13
C LEU A 129 0.41 -10.10 -14.67
N ARG A 130 1.66 -9.70 -14.49
CA ARG A 130 2.16 -9.15 -13.21
C ARG A 130 2.61 -7.72 -13.39
N LEU A 131 2.39 -6.89 -12.38
CA LEU A 131 2.85 -5.51 -12.32
C LEU A 131 3.36 -5.22 -10.92
N SER A 132 4.39 -4.38 -10.78
CA SER A 132 4.76 -3.78 -9.50
C SER A 132 4.60 -2.26 -9.55
N ALA A 133 4.26 -1.66 -8.42
CA ALA A 133 4.25 -0.22 -8.27
C ALA A 133 4.48 0.16 -6.81
N VAL A 134 5.00 1.36 -6.60
CA VAL A 134 4.93 2.06 -5.32
C VAL A 134 4.14 3.34 -5.51
N GLY A 135 3.22 3.60 -4.57
CA GLY A 135 2.36 4.78 -4.60
C GLY A 135 2.17 5.34 -3.20
N ARG A 136 1.83 6.63 -3.13
CA ARG A 136 1.41 7.24 -1.87
C ARG A 136 -0.08 7.01 -1.67
N CYS A 137 -0.41 6.27 -0.63
CA CYS A 137 -1.77 5.93 -0.24
C CYS A 137 -2.22 6.78 0.94
N PHE A 138 -3.53 7.02 1.03
CA PHE A 138 -4.15 7.87 2.02
C PHE A 138 -5.36 7.17 2.65
N ARG A 139 -5.48 7.27 3.97
CA ARG A 139 -6.59 6.68 4.72
C ARG A 139 -7.08 7.66 5.77
N ASN A 140 -8.38 7.96 5.71
CA ASN A 140 -9.08 8.69 6.76
C ASN A 140 -9.39 7.71 7.90
N GLU A 141 -8.67 7.83 9.00
CA GLU A 141 -8.77 6.92 10.13
C GLU A 141 -9.10 7.70 11.40
N THR A 142 -9.72 7.04 12.38
CA THR A 142 -10.21 7.71 13.59
C THR A 142 -9.08 8.10 14.57
N HIS A 143 -7.88 7.56 14.37
CA HIS A 143 -6.69 7.89 15.15
C HIS A 143 -5.44 7.71 14.29
N TYR A 144 -4.35 8.34 14.71
CA TYR A 144 -3.04 8.28 14.06
C TYR A 144 -1.95 8.04 15.08
N ASP A 145 -0.92 7.28 14.69
CA ASP A 145 0.04 6.69 15.61
C ASP A 145 1.38 6.43 14.93
N GLY A 146 2.26 7.44 14.98
CA GLY A 146 3.61 7.39 14.43
C GLY A 146 3.65 6.79 13.02
N LEU A 147 4.68 5.98 12.76
CA LEU A 147 4.85 5.27 11.48
C LEU A 147 3.86 4.10 11.28
N ARG A 148 3.10 3.72 12.32
CA ARG A 148 2.15 2.62 12.26
C ARG A 148 0.85 3.02 11.56
N ARG A 149 0.45 4.29 11.72
CA ARG A 149 -0.85 4.80 11.25
C ARG A 149 -0.76 6.28 10.90
N LEU A 150 -0.70 6.58 9.60
CA LEU A 150 -0.50 7.92 9.03
C LEU A 150 -1.67 8.29 8.11
N TRP A 151 -1.86 9.59 7.86
CA TRP A 151 -2.76 10.09 6.82
C TRP A 151 -2.31 9.64 5.44
N GLY A 152 -1.01 9.71 5.18
CA GLY A 152 -0.40 9.40 3.88
C GLY A 152 0.89 8.62 4.04
N PHE A 153 0.97 7.46 3.39
CA PHE A 153 2.07 6.49 3.52
C PHE A 153 2.40 5.85 2.16
N HIS A 154 3.59 5.27 2.01
CA HIS A 154 3.99 4.56 0.81
C HIS A 154 3.55 3.10 0.90
N MET A 155 2.90 2.64 -0.16
CA MET A 155 2.55 1.24 -0.33
C MET A 155 3.18 0.72 -1.62
N ARG A 156 4.10 -0.24 -1.47
CA ARG A 156 4.59 -1.04 -2.59
C ARG A 156 3.70 -2.25 -2.76
N GLU A 157 3.27 -2.51 -4.00
CA GLU A 157 2.50 -3.69 -4.35
C GLU A 157 3.14 -4.44 -5.51
N VAL A 158 2.98 -5.77 -5.50
CA VAL A 158 3.16 -6.63 -6.68
C VAL A 158 1.82 -7.32 -6.96
N LEU A 159 1.17 -6.91 -8.05
CA LEU A 159 -0.14 -7.36 -8.50
C LEU A 159 0.00 -8.49 -9.52
N TYR A 160 -0.92 -9.45 -9.46
CA TYR A 160 -1.16 -10.48 -10.46
C TYR A 160 -2.62 -10.42 -10.93
N LEU A 161 -2.81 -10.58 -12.24
CA LEU A 161 -4.10 -10.78 -12.93
C LEU A 161 -3.94 -11.98 -13.86
N GLY A 162 -4.85 -12.94 -13.84
CA GLY A 162 -4.76 -14.11 -14.71
C GLY A 162 -5.66 -15.25 -14.24
N THR A 163 -5.10 -16.45 -14.17
CA THR A 163 -5.84 -17.66 -13.78
C THR A 163 -5.99 -17.78 -12.26
N LYS A 164 -6.96 -18.60 -11.81
CA LYS A 164 -7.16 -18.90 -10.39
C LYS A 164 -5.92 -19.52 -9.74
N ASP A 165 -5.26 -20.41 -10.46
CA ASP A 165 -4.08 -21.13 -9.97
C ASP A 165 -2.89 -20.17 -9.88
N GLY A 166 -2.67 -19.34 -10.91
CA GLY A 166 -1.64 -18.31 -10.87
C GLY A 166 -1.84 -17.27 -9.75
N ALA A 167 -3.09 -16.92 -9.43
CA ALA A 167 -3.37 -16.03 -8.29
C ALA A 167 -3.08 -16.69 -6.94
N THR A 168 -3.23 -18.01 -6.84
CA THR A 168 -2.90 -18.78 -5.63
C THR A 168 -1.39 -18.93 -5.48
N GLU A 169 -0.70 -19.25 -6.57
CA GLU A 169 0.76 -19.30 -6.62
C GLU A 169 1.38 -17.94 -6.26
N HIS A 170 0.87 -16.85 -6.83
CA HIS A 170 1.34 -15.49 -6.54
C HIS A 170 1.24 -15.14 -5.06
N GLN A 171 0.11 -15.47 -4.42
CA GLN A 171 -0.07 -15.25 -2.98
C GLN A 171 0.93 -16.07 -2.15
N ALA A 172 1.15 -17.34 -2.50
CA ALA A 172 2.09 -18.22 -1.81
C ALA A 172 3.53 -17.72 -1.94
N ARG A 173 3.98 -17.44 -3.17
CA ARG A 173 5.31 -16.85 -3.47
C ARG A 173 5.54 -15.53 -2.73
N GLY A 174 4.53 -14.68 -2.69
CA GLY A 174 4.56 -13.44 -1.92
C GLY A 174 4.77 -13.68 -0.42
N GLY A 175 4.06 -14.66 0.14
CA GLY A 175 4.17 -15.01 1.55
C GLY A 175 5.53 -15.60 1.93
N GLU A 176 6.12 -16.41 1.05
CA GLU A 176 7.49 -16.92 1.18
C GLU A 176 8.50 -15.78 1.17
N PHE A 177 8.39 -14.86 0.21
CA PHE A 177 9.27 -13.69 0.10
C PHE A 177 9.21 -12.80 1.33
N VAL A 178 8.02 -12.54 1.89
CA VAL A 178 7.88 -11.73 3.12
C VAL A 178 8.67 -12.37 4.27
N GLN A 179 8.58 -13.69 4.45
CA GLN A 179 9.31 -14.42 5.50
C GLN A 179 10.81 -14.45 5.24
N GLU A 180 11.23 -14.63 3.99
CA GLU A 180 12.65 -14.58 3.59
C GLU A 180 13.27 -13.22 3.93
N VAL A 181 12.63 -12.12 3.49
CA VAL A 181 13.10 -10.76 3.75
C VAL A 181 13.10 -10.46 5.25
N ALA A 182 12.07 -10.89 5.98
CA ALA A 182 12.02 -10.75 7.43
C ALA A 182 13.19 -11.46 8.12
N GLY A 183 13.48 -12.72 7.74
CA GLY A 183 14.61 -13.48 8.25
C GLY A 183 15.95 -12.79 7.97
N ARG A 184 16.16 -12.30 6.74
CA ARG A 184 17.36 -11.54 6.35
C ARG A 184 17.53 -10.28 7.19
N LEU A 185 16.43 -9.56 7.46
CA LEU A 185 16.44 -8.35 8.28
C LEU A 185 16.48 -8.61 9.79
N GLY A 186 16.37 -9.87 10.23
CA GLY A 186 16.31 -10.23 11.65
C GLY A 186 14.99 -9.83 12.32
N LEU A 187 13.89 -9.81 11.55
CA LEU A 187 12.54 -9.53 12.04
C LEU A 187 11.81 -10.82 12.36
N THR A 188 11.13 -10.86 13.50
CA THR A 188 10.18 -11.92 13.83
C THR A 188 8.77 -11.45 13.49
N LEU A 189 8.12 -12.09 12.52
CA LEU A 189 6.77 -11.75 12.08
C LEU A 189 5.77 -12.85 12.44
N THR A 190 4.60 -12.44 12.91
CA THR A 190 3.45 -13.34 13.07
C THR A 190 2.60 -13.29 11.80
N ARG A 191 2.37 -14.46 11.18
CA ARG A 191 1.45 -14.59 10.05
C ARG A 191 0.07 -15.03 10.56
N ALA A 192 -0.97 -14.27 10.25
CA ALA A 192 -2.35 -14.61 10.60
C ALA A 192 -3.29 -14.41 9.41
N ALA A 193 -4.35 -15.23 9.34
CA ALA A 193 -5.48 -14.92 8.48
C ALA A 193 -6.14 -13.64 8.99
N ALA A 194 -6.52 -12.76 8.08
CA ALA A 194 -7.09 -11.46 8.42
C ALA A 194 -8.26 -11.13 7.51
N ASP A 195 -9.13 -10.24 8.00
CA ASP A 195 -10.16 -9.59 7.22
C ASP A 195 -9.79 -8.12 7.06
N ASP A 196 -10.09 -7.54 5.90
CA ASP A 196 -10.02 -6.09 5.77
C ASP A 196 -11.03 -5.43 6.73
N PRO A 197 -10.79 -4.17 7.17
CA PRO A 197 -11.72 -3.43 8.01
C PRO A 197 -12.94 -2.98 7.20
N PHE A 198 -13.72 -3.93 6.69
CA PHE A 198 -14.96 -3.67 5.98
C PHE A 198 -15.93 -2.92 6.90
N TYR A 199 -16.62 -1.94 6.33
CA TYR A 199 -17.61 -1.13 7.04
C TYR A 199 -18.80 -1.95 7.52
N ASP A 200 -19.23 -2.96 6.75
CA ASP A 200 -20.17 -3.99 7.19
C ASP A 200 -19.47 -5.35 7.30
N ASN A 201 -19.29 -5.77 8.54
CA ASN A 201 -18.58 -6.99 8.95
C ASN A 201 -19.54 -8.10 9.45
N GLY A 202 -20.86 -7.94 9.28
CA GLY A 202 -21.89 -8.87 9.80
C GLY A 202 -22.48 -9.89 8.80
N GLY A 203 -22.06 -9.88 7.53
CA GLY A 203 -22.75 -10.59 6.44
C GLY A 203 -22.32 -12.04 6.16
N SER A 204 -23.00 -12.67 5.19
CA SER A 204 -22.64 -13.98 4.61
C SER A 204 -21.22 -14.01 4.01
N ARG A 205 -20.71 -12.84 3.59
CA ARG A 205 -19.34 -12.63 3.09
C ARG A 205 -18.28 -12.92 4.16
N ALA A 206 -18.50 -12.50 5.41
CA ALA A 206 -17.58 -12.79 6.51
C ALA A 206 -17.48 -14.30 6.79
N ARG A 207 -18.59 -15.04 6.70
CA ARG A 207 -18.59 -16.51 6.87
C ARG A 207 -17.86 -17.23 5.74
N LEU A 208 -17.94 -16.73 4.50
CA LEU A 208 -17.21 -17.30 3.36
C LEU A 208 -15.71 -17.02 3.44
N MET A 209 -15.30 -15.85 3.94
CA MET A 209 -13.90 -15.51 4.18
C MET A 209 -13.27 -16.36 5.29
N ALA A 210 -14.05 -16.70 6.33
CA ALA A 210 -13.60 -17.60 7.40
C ALA A 210 -13.32 -19.04 6.93
N LEU A 211 -13.97 -19.52 5.86
CA LEU A 211 -13.82 -20.88 5.33
C LEU A 211 -12.70 -21.01 4.28
N ASP A 212 -12.42 -19.95 3.51
CA ASP A 212 -11.32 -19.87 2.53
C ASP A 212 -10.63 -18.51 2.73
N PRO A 213 -9.66 -18.40 3.68
CA PRO A 213 -8.99 -17.15 3.98
C PRO A 213 -8.30 -16.59 2.74
N VAL A 214 -8.81 -15.45 2.27
CA VAL A 214 -8.30 -14.80 1.07
C VAL A 214 -7.20 -13.78 1.37
N LYS A 215 -6.94 -13.49 2.64
CA LYS A 215 -5.96 -12.51 3.09
C LYS A 215 -5.17 -13.04 4.27
N TYR A 216 -3.86 -12.81 4.23
CA TYR A 216 -2.97 -13.01 5.36
C TYR A 216 -2.16 -11.76 5.61
N GLU A 217 -2.03 -11.39 6.88
CA GLU A 217 -1.18 -10.29 7.33
C GLU A 217 0.04 -10.81 8.06
N TYR A 218 1.14 -10.06 7.94
CA TYR A 218 2.40 -10.31 8.60
C TYR A 218 2.68 -9.16 9.55
N SER A 219 2.59 -9.43 10.85
CA SER A 219 2.66 -8.43 11.89
C SER A 219 3.96 -8.48 12.67
N ALA A 220 4.51 -7.31 12.97
CA ALA A 220 5.61 -7.15 13.92
C ALA A 220 5.17 -7.55 15.35
N PRO A 221 6.10 -7.71 16.32
CA PRO A 221 5.77 -8.16 17.67
C PRO A 221 4.77 -7.27 18.42
N ASP A 222 4.66 -5.99 18.07
CA ASP A 222 3.68 -5.06 18.64
C ASP A 222 2.29 -5.15 18.00
N GLY A 223 2.06 -6.10 17.09
CA GLY A 223 0.81 -6.31 16.37
C GLY A 223 0.67 -5.49 15.09
N THR A 224 1.63 -4.63 14.74
CA THR A 224 1.55 -3.81 13.53
C THR A 224 1.71 -4.67 12.27
N ALA A 225 0.65 -4.80 11.47
CA ALA A 225 0.69 -5.46 10.15
C ALA A 225 1.54 -4.65 9.15
N ILE A 226 2.71 -5.18 8.76
CA ILE A 226 3.67 -4.50 7.88
C ILE A 226 3.57 -4.94 6.41
N ALA A 227 3.04 -6.14 6.19
CA ALA A 227 2.81 -6.69 4.87
C ALA A 227 1.51 -7.51 4.84
N SER A 228 0.94 -7.66 3.66
CA SER A 228 -0.21 -8.55 3.43
C SER A 228 -0.11 -9.26 2.09
N VAL A 229 -0.65 -10.47 2.02
CA VAL A 229 -0.82 -11.21 0.77
C VAL A 229 -2.32 -11.46 0.57
N ASN A 230 -2.85 -10.98 -0.54
CA ASN A 230 -4.28 -10.87 -0.77
C ASN A 230 -4.65 -11.63 -2.05
N ARG A 231 -5.73 -12.39 -2.01
CA ARG A 231 -6.43 -12.94 -3.18
C ARG A 231 -7.78 -12.25 -3.26
N HIS A 232 -8.14 -11.78 -4.44
CA HIS A 232 -9.43 -11.10 -4.64
C HIS A 232 -10.42 -11.99 -5.38
N ARG A 233 -10.03 -13.25 -5.65
CA ARG A 233 -10.72 -14.14 -6.58
C ARG A 233 -10.88 -13.42 -7.94
N ASN A 234 -12.01 -13.58 -8.61
CA ASN A 234 -12.34 -12.90 -9.87
C ASN A 234 -13.11 -11.57 -9.68
N PHE A 235 -13.16 -11.02 -8.46
CA PHE A 235 -13.94 -9.81 -8.13
C PHE A 235 -13.63 -8.62 -9.05
N PHE A 236 -12.34 -8.35 -9.26
CA PHE A 236 -11.88 -7.25 -10.11
C PHE A 236 -12.04 -7.57 -11.59
N GLY A 237 -11.77 -8.81 -12.01
CA GLY A 237 -11.98 -9.25 -13.39
C GLY A 237 -13.43 -9.08 -13.84
N GLU A 238 -14.40 -9.43 -13.01
CA GLU A 238 -15.82 -9.25 -13.31
C GLU A 238 -16.24 -7.77 -13.44
N ARG A 239 -15.80 -6.91 -12.51
CA ARG A 239 -16.22 -5.48 -12.45
C ARG A 239 -15.58 -4.61 -13.52
N LEU A 240 -14.38 -4.98 -13.95
CA LEU A 240 -13.59 -4.23 -14.90
C LEU A 240 -13.55 -4.91 -16.28
N GLY A 241 -14.23 -6.05 -16.46
CA GLY A 241 -14.20 -6.78 -17.72
C GLY A 241 -12.82 -7.31 -18.11
N ILE A 242 -11.92 -7.48 -17.13
CA ILE A 242 -10.57 -7.99 -17.37
C ILE A 242 -10.65 -9.50 -17.55
N ARG A 243 -10.05 -10.01 -18.64
CA ARG A 243 -10.08 -11.43 -18.99
C ARG A 243 -8.69 -12.06 -18.88
N ALA A 244 -8.67 -13.37 -18.68
CA ALA A 244 -7.47 -14.21 -18.74
C ALA A 244 -7.64 -15.23 -19.87
N GLY A 245 -7.56 -14.74 -21.11
CA GLY A 245 -7.76 -15.49 -22.34
C GLY A 245 -9.01 -16.35 -22.33
N SER A 246 -8.79 -17.65 -22.52
CA SER A 246 -9.87 -18.65 -22.57
C SER A 246 -10.46 -18.98 -21.19
N HIS A 247 -9.81 -18.60 -20.10
CA HIS A 247 -10.21 -18.92 -18.72
C HIS A 247 -11.33 -18.04 -18.16
N GLY A 248 -11.77 -17.01 -18.89
CA GLY A 248 -12.86 -16.13 -18.47
C GLY A 248 -12.40 -14.89 -17.71
N PRO A 249 -13.21 -14.34 -16.78
CA PRO A 249 -12.82 -13.19 -15.97
C PRO A 249 -11.56 -13.47 -15.16
N ALA A 250 -10.61 -12.54 -15.20
CA ALA A 250 -9.32 -12.68 -14.53
C ALA A 250 -9.48 -12.78 -13.01
N TYR A 251 -8.76 -13.73 -12.42
CA TYR A 251 -8.49 -13.78 -11.00
C TYR A 251 -7.34 -12.84 -10.67
N SER A 252 -7.34 -12.28 -9.46
CA SER A 252 -6.23 -11.43 -9.02
C SER A 252 -5.74 -11.72 -7.61
N SER A 253 -4.48 -11.36 -7.40
CA SER A 253 -3.79 -11.41 -6.12
C SER A 253 -2.81 -10.25 -6.03
N CYS A 254 -2.58 -9.70 -4.84
CA CYS A 254 -1.49 -8.75 -4.62
C CYS A 254 -0.72 -9.05 -3.35
N VAL A 255 0.56 -8.67 -3.36
CA VAL A 255 1.42 -8.65 -2.19
C VAL A 255 1.73 -7.20 -1.90
N ALA A 256 1.35 -6.71 -0.72
CA ALA A 256 1.43 -5.31 -0.37
C ALA A 256 2.34 -5.10 0.85
N PHE A 257 3.17 -4.07 0.78
CA PHE A 257 4.11 -3.67 1.82
C PHE A 257 3.86 -2.20 2.20
N GLY A 258 3.54 -1.94 3.47
CA GLY A 258 3.45 -0.57 3.99
C GLY A 258 4.83 -0.10 4.41
N VAL A 259 5.52 0.70 3.59
CA VAL A 259 6.97 0.92 3.73
C VAL A 259 7.31 1.62 5.06
N GLU A 260 6.51 2.59 5.51
CA GLU A 260 6.67 3.23 6.82
C GLU A 260 6.51 2.24 7.97
N ARG A 261 5.65 1.23 7.83
CA ARG A 261 5.49 0.18 8.84
C ARG A 261 6.68 -0.79 8.87
N TRP A 262 7.35 -1.00 7.74
CA TRP A 262 8.64 -1.71 7.72
C TRP A 262 9.73 -0.89 8.42
N VAL A 263 9.79 0.43 8.23
CA VAL A 263 10.69 1.32 8.98
C VAL A 263 10.41 1.20 10.49
N HIS A 264 9.13 1.23 10.89
CA HIS A 264 8.71 1.02 12.27
C HIS A 264 9.21 -0.32 12.83
N ALA A 265 8.94 -1.42 12.14
CA ALA A 265 9.34 -2.75 12.59
C ALA A 265 10.86 -2.91 12.70
N MET A 266 11.62 -2.29 11.80
CA MET A 266 13.08 -2.28 11.89
C MET A 266 13.57 -1.52 13.12
N ILE A 267 13.02 -0.34 13.41
CA ILE A 267 13.39 0.42 14.61
C ILE A 267 12.98 -0.34 15.88
N LEU A 268 11.79 -0.94 15.88
CA LEU A 268 11.30 -1.76 16.99
C LEU A 268 12.23 -2.95 17.28
N ALA A 269 12.74 -3.62 16.26
CA ALA A 269 13.60 -4.79 16.41
C ALA A 269 15.05 -4.43 16.77
N HIS A 270 15.57 -3.31 16.25
CA HIS A 270 16.99 -2.97 16.32
C HIS A 270 17.33 -1.80 17.24
N GLY A 271 16.34 -1.13 17.83
CA GLY A 271 16.50 -0.07 18.83
C GLY A 271 16.43 1.34 18.26
N THR A 272 17.31 1.70 17.32
CA THR A 272 17.33 3.03 16.68
C THR A 272 17.27 2.96 15.15
N ALA A 273 17.02 4.11 14.50
CA ALA A 273 17.01 4.21 13.04
C ALA A 273 18.39 3.93 12.43
N GLU A 274 19.46 4.32 13.12
CA GLU A 274 20.85 4.08 12.71
C GLU A 274 21.19 2.60 12.76
N GLN A 275 20.84 1.92 13.85
CA GLN A 275 21.04 0.47 14.02
C GLN A 275 20.21 -0.33 13.01
N ALA A 276 18.96 0.08 12.79
CA ALA A 276 18.10 -0.48 11.76
C ALA A 276 18.68 -0.33 10.35
N LEU A 277 19.21 0.85 10.02
CA LEU A 277 19.83 1.12 8.73
C LEU A 277 21.11 0.30 8.52
N GLU A 278 21.94 0.16 9.54
CA GLU A 278 23.13 -0.69 9.46
C GLU A 278 22.75 -2.16 9.24
N ARG A 279 21.70 -2.64 9.92
CA ARG A 279 21.16 -3.97 9.68
C ARG A 279 20.68 -4.16 8.24
N LEU A 280 19.95 -3.18 7.70
CA LEU A 280 19.50 -3.21 6.31
C LEU A 280 20.68 -3.30 5.34
N ARG A 281 21.73 -2.48 5.54
CA ARG A 281 22.93 -2.49 4.70
C ARG A 281 23.62 -3.86 4.72
N ALA A 282 23.77 -4.45 5.90
CA ALA A 282 24.35 -5.80 6.04
C ALA A 282 23.49 -6.88 5.35
N ALA A 283 22.17 -6.76 5.41
CA ALA A 283 21.25 -7.70 4.77
C ALA A 283 21.28 -7.64 3.23
N VAL A 284 21.60 -6.47 2.66
CA VAL A 284 21.71 -6.26 1.20
C VAL A 284 23.08 -6.70 0.67
N THR A 285 24.17 -6.54 1.43
CA THR A 285 25.53 -6.90 0.98
C THR A 285 25.85 -8.39 1.14
N GLY A 286 25.16 -9.09 2.04
CA GLY A 286 25.32 -10.53 2.25
C GLY A 286 24.49 -11.42 1.33
N SER A 287 23.87 -10.85 0.29
CA SER A 287 22.99 -11.56 -0.69
C SER A 287 23.68 -11.75 -2.03
#